data_AF-A0AA47M8M6-F1
#
_entry.id   AF-A0AA47M8M6-F1
#
_cell.length_a   1.000
_cell.length_b   1.000
_cell.length_c   1.000
_cell.angle_alpha   90.00
_cell.angle_beta   90.00
_cell.angle_gamma   90.00
#
_symmetry.space_group_name_H-M   'P 1'
#
loop_
_entity.id
_entity.type
_entity.pdbx_description
1 polymer ?
#
loop_
_entity_poly.entity_id
_entity_poly.type
_entity_poly.pdbx_seq_one_letter_code
_entity_poly.pdbx_strand_id
1 'polypeptide(L)'
;MDSASSDRPERRTAVIAKELRRFKIDLAALSETRLADKGQLKQEKAVDEPRIHGVGFAIKNNLITHLPKSPVGINEWLMTLRLKLMNNQMATAVSAYAPALDSQDEDKEAFYAALDNILTNIPKEDKVLLLRDFNARVGKDHKVWKATMGKEGVGNINSNGVVLLSKCAEHDLVITKQEISSKRNKFKTSWMHPRPKCWHLIDYVIVRAKDRKDVKITRAMTGADDCWTDHRLIHSIMTIRLMH
;
A
#
# COMPACT_ATOMS: atom_id res chain seq x y z
N MET A 1 39.43 -3.91 13.43
CA MET A 1 38.36 -4.13 14.43
C MET A 1 37.26 -3.16 14.08
N ASP A 2 36.35 -3.58 13.21
CA ASP A 2 35.21 -2.77 12.77
C ASP A 2 33.97 -3.30 13.51
N SER A 3 33.39 -2.50 14.40
CA SER A 3 32.18 -2.83 15.14
C SER A 3 31.05 -1.84 14.84
N ALA A 4 29.86 -2.43 14.61
CA ALA A 4 28.50 -1.90 14.66
C ALA A 4 28.15 -0.56 13.96
N SER A 5 27.20 -0.62 13.01
CA SER A 5 26.31 0.46 12.49
C SER A 5 26.56 1.05 11.08
N SER A 6 27.09 0.28 10.13
CA SER A 6 27.28 0.75 8.74
C SER A 6 26.01 0.89 7.86
N ASP A 7 24.82 1.05 8.44
CA ASP A 7 23.55 1.12 7.71
C ASP A 7 23.01 2.57 7.70
N ARG A 8 23.61 3.43 6.85
CA ARG A 8 23.18 4.83 6.71
C ARG A 8 21.79 4.88 6.03
N PRO A 9 20.77 5.55 6.61
CA PRO A 9 19.43 5.71 6.02
C PRO A 9 19.45 6.23 4.57
N GLU A 10 20.44 7.06 4.25
CA GLU A 10 20.67 7.62 2.90
C GLU A 10 20.86 6.53 1.82
N ARG A 11 21.51 5.40 2.16
CA ARG A 11 21.73 4.29 1.22
C ARG A 11 20.42 3.56 0.91
N ARG A 12 19.59 3.30 1.91
CA ARG A 12 18.29 2.62 1.75
C ARG A 12 17.32 3.45 0.90
N THR A 13 17.22 4.75 1.19
CA THR A 13 16.38 5.66 0.39
C THR A 13 16.86 5.75 -1.07
N ALA A 14 18.17 5.76 -1.31
CA ALA A 14 18.73 5.76 -2.66
C ALA A 14 18.40 4.47 -3.44
N VAL A 15 18.46 3.30 -2.77
CA VAL A 15 18.08 2.01 -3.36
C VAL A 15 16.58 1.99 -3.69
N ILE A 16 15.72 2.41 -2.76
CA ILE A 16 14.28 2.52 -3.02
C ILE A 16 14.01 3.46 -4.20
N ALA A 17 14.63 4.64 -4.23
CA ALA A 17 14.45 5.58 -5.33
C ALA A 17 14.94 5.02 -6.68
N LYS A 18 16.04 4.25 -6.69
CA LYS A 18 16.54 3.55 -7.89
C LYS A 18 15.52 2.52 -8.39
N GLU A 19 14.94 1.73 -7.50
CA GLU A 19 13.96 0.71 -7.82
C GLU A 19 12.62 1.29 -8.30
N LEU A 20 12.13 2.34 -7.65
CA LEU A 20 10.95 3.07 -8.09
C LEU A 20 11.14 3.65 -9.50
N ARG A 21 12.33 4.19 -9.80
CA ARG A 21 12.68 4.63 -11.16
C ARG A 21 12.75 3.46 -12.15
N ARG A 22 13.40 2.35 -11.77
CA ARG A 22 13.52 1.13 -12.60
C ARG A 22 12.16 0.60 -13.03
N PHE A 23 11.20 0.58 -12.10
CA PHE A 23 9.84 0.13 -12.36
C PHE A 23 8.88 1.21 -12.86
N LYS A 24 9.37 2.45 -13.06
CA LYS A 24 8.60 3.60 -13.53
C LYS A 24 7.38 3.89 -12.63
N ILE A 25 7.56 3.79 -11.32
CA ILE A 25 6.49 4.03 -10.35
C ILE A 25 6.23 5.54 -10.24
N ASP A 26 4.98 5.94 -10.48
CA ASP A 26 4.57 7.34 -10.37
C ASP A 26 4.18 7.70 -8.91
N LEU A 27 3.56 6.76 -8.20
CA LEU A 27 3.15 6.90 -6.80
C LEU A 27 3.43 5.57 -6.06
N ALA A 28 4.16 5.64 -4.95
CA ALA A 28 4.41 4.49 -4.09
C ALA A 28 4.00 4.82 -2.65
N ALA A 29 3.29 3.90 -2.01
CA ALA A 29 3.07 3.90 -0.58
C ALA A 29 4.16 3.05 0.10
N LEU A 30 4.79 3.59 1.15
CA LEU A 30 5.92 3.01 1.86
C LEU A 30 5.56 2.80 3.34
N SER A 31 6.09 1.76 3.99
CA SER A 31 6.19 1.74 5.45
C SER A 31 7.57 1.36 5.92
N GLU A 32 7.75 1.41 7.25
CA GLU A 32 9.04 1.21 7.93
C GLU A 32 10.08 2.23 7.48
N THR A 33 9.62 3.37 6.98
CA THR A 33 10.47 4.52 6.75
C THR A 33 10.82 5.06 8.14
N ARG A 34 11.96 4.63 8.70
CA ARG A 34 12.59 5.23 9.90
C ARG A 34 13.09 6.66 9.60
N LEU A 35 12.25 7.46 8.94
CA LEU A 35 12.50 8.83 8.55
C LEU A 35 11.73 9.71 9.54
N ALA A 36 12.45 10.63 10.19
CA ALA A 36 11.84 11.68 11.01
C ALA A 36 10.92 12.57 10.13
N ASP A 37 9.91 13.15 10.78
CA ASP A 37 8.68 13.66 10.19
C ASP A 37 8.84 14.80 9.16
N LYS A 38 7.80 14.95 8.32
CA LYS A 38 7.48 16.07 7.39
C LYS A 38 8.67 16.79 6.75
N GLY A 39 9.14 16.23 5.64
CA GLY A 39 9.82 16.98 4.59
C GLY A 39 9.36 16.48 3.22
N GLN A 40 8.98 17.37 2.32
CA GLN A 40 9.25 17.09 0.92
C GLN A 40 10.76 16.92 0.85
N LEU A 41 11.28 15.74 0.46
CA LEU A 41 12.71 15.51 0.34
C LEU A 41 13.28 16.30 -0.86
N LYS A 42 13.31 17.63 -0.77
CA LYS A 42 14.56 18.37 -0.96
C LYS A 42 15.28 18.28 0.39
N GLN A 43 16.53 17.85 0.37
CA GLN A 43 17.37 17.66 1.55
C GLN A 43 17.23 18.80 2.57
N GLU A 44 16.42 18.63 3.61
CA GLU A 44 16.55 19.40 4.83
C GLU A 44 16.28 18.46 6.01
N LYS A 45 17.25 18.41 6.92
CA LYS A 45 17.22 17.59 8.14
C LYS A 45 16.28 18.25 9.15
N ALA A 46 15.45 17.44 9.81
CA ALA A 46 14.79 17.81 11.05
C ALA A 46 14.79 16.61 12.02
N VAL A 47 14.76 16.93 13.33
CA VAL A 47 15.25 16.14 14.48
C VAL A 47 14.11 15.45 15.26
N ASP A 48 14.44 14.26 15.79
CA ASP A 48 13.88 13.44 16.89
C ASP A 48 12.36 13.25 17.11
N GLU A 49 11.87 12.07 16.69
CA GLU A 49 11.50 10.96 17.59
C GLU A 49 11.44 9.66 16.74
N PRO A 50 11.99 8.52 17.19
CA PRO A 50 11.94 7.28 16.42
C PRO A 50 10.54 6.68 16.43
N ARG A 51 9.73 7.00 15.42
CA ARG A 51 8.45 6.31 15.20
C ARG A 51 8.71 4.86 14.78
N ILE A 52 8.17 3.92 15.56
CA ILE A 52 8.31 2.47 15.35
C ILE A 52 7.57 2.04 14.07
N HIS A 53 6.53 2.80 13.67
CA HIS A 53 5.74 2.56 12.46
C HIS A 53 5.61 3.87 11.66
N GLY A 54 6.41 4.01 10.61
CA GLY A 54 6.34 5.15 9.69
C GLY A 54 5.66 4.73 8.40
N VAL A 55 4.53 5.36 8.05
CA VAL A 55 3.92 5.29 6.71
C VAL A 55 4.24 6.54 5.90
N GLY A 56 4.40 6.39 4.60
CA GLY A 56 4.80 7.49 3.73
C GLY A 56 4.45 7.29 2.27
N PHE A 57 4.64 8.34 1.47
CA PHE A 57 4.52 8.28 0.02
C PHE A 57 5.83 8.70 -0.65
N ALA A 58 6.23 7.97 -1.69
CA ALA A 58 7.14 8.48 -2.71
C ALA A 58 6.32 8.88 -3.94
N ILE A 59 6.50 10.12 -4.38
CA ILE A 59 5.68 10.77 -5.41
C ILE A 59 6.61 11.25 -6.52
N LYS A 60 6.32 10.87 -7.76
CA LYS A 60 7.07 11.38 -8.92
C LYS A 60 6.79 12.87 -9.11
N ASN A 61 7.82 13.62 -9.47
CA ASN A 61 7.77 15.09 -9.49
C ASN A 61 6.63 15.67 -10.34
N ASN A 62 6.26 15.02 -11.45
CA ASN A 62 5.16 15.47 -12.30
C ASN A 62 3.78 15.31 -11.65
N LEU A 63 3.63 14.52 -10.59
CA LEU A 63 2.38 14.40 -9.83
C LEU A 63 2.23 15.51 -8.78
N ILE A 64 3.33 16.16 -8.38
CA ILE A 64 3.32 17.17 -7.30
C ILE A 64 2.42 18.35 -7.66
N THR A 65 2.40 18.77 -8.92
CA THR A 65 1.55 19.85 -9.43
C THR A 65 0.05 19.54 -9.34
N HIS A 66 -0.32 18.27 -9.22
CA HIS A 66 -1.71 17.83 -9.09
C HIS A 66 -2.12 17.61 -7.62
N LEU A 67 -1.23 17.85 -6.65
CA LEU A 67 -1.55 17.78 -5.23
C LEU A 67 -2.17 19.10 -4.77
N PRO A 68 -3.40 19.12 -4.24
CA PRO A 68 -3.96 20.32 -3.63
C PRO A 68 -3.25 20.66 -2.29
N LYS A 69 -2.67 19.65 -1.64
CA LYS A 69 -1.93 19.76 -0.38
C LYS A 69 -0.95 18.60 -0.23
N SER A 70 0.04 18.77 0.63
CA SER A 70 0.97 17.71 1.03
C SER A 70 0.23 16.50 1.65
N PRO A 71 0.81 15.29 1.58
CA PRO A 71 0.28 14.13 2.28
C PRO A 71 0.02 14.41 3.77
N VAL A 72 -1.05 13.83 4.31
CA VAL A 72 -1.50 14.03 5.69
C VAL A 72 -1.42 12.71 6.43
N GLY A 73 -0.55 12.64 7.44
CA GLY A 73 -0.53 11.53 8.41
C GLY A 73 -1.77 11.60 9.30
N ILE A 74 -2.45 10.47 9.46
CA ILE A 74 -3.65 10.32 10.31
C ILE A 74 -3.23 9.75 11.66
N ASN A 75 -2.45 8.68 11.64
CA ASN A 75 -1.80 8.05 12.78
C ASN A 75 -0.56 7.28 12.26
N GLU A 76 0.05 6.47 13.10
CA GLU A 76 1.24 5.67 12.75
C GLU A 76 0.99 4.59 11.68
N TRP A 77 -0.27 4.21 11.45
CA TRP A 77 -0.67 3.19 10.50
C TRP A 77 -1.21 3.75 9.18
N LEU A 78 -1.68 5.00 9.15
CA LEU A 78 -2.45 5.56 8.05
C LEU A 78 -1.94 6.94 7.63
N MET A 79 -1.69 7.11 6.33
CA MET A 79 -1.41 8.39 5.70
C MET A 79 -2.25 8.55 4.44
N THR A 80 -2.72 9.76 4.16
CA THR A 80 -3.53 10.06 2.99
C THR A 80 -2.84 11.05 2.05
N LEU A 81 -3.10 10.92 0.76
CA LEU A 81 -2.68 11.82 -0.30
C LEU A 81 -3.86 12.06 -1.24
N ARG A 82 -4.08 13.29 -1.70
CA ARG A 82 -5.12 13.59 -2.69
C ARG A 82 -4.50 14.11 -3.98
N LEU A 83 -5.02 13.67 -5.12
CA LEU A 83 -4.63 14.11 -6.47
C LEU A 83 -5.84 14.68 -7.20
N LYS A 84 -5.66 15.84 -7.85
CA LYS A 84 -6.67 16.44 -8.73
C LYS A 84 -6.75 15.67 -10.04
N LEU A 85 -7.96 15.26 -10.40
CA LEU A 85 -8.28 14.58 -11.65
C LEU A 85 -9.06 15.52 -12.58
N MET A 86 -9.25 15.10 -13.83
CA MET A 86 -10.18 15.77 -14.73
C MET A 86 -11.61 15.76 -14.17
N ASN A 87 -12.47 16.64 -14.70
CA ASN A 87 -13.89 16.77 -14.31
C ASN A 87 -14.11 17.14 -12.84
N ASN A 88 -13.18 17.86 -12.23
CA ASN A 88 -13.25 18.30 -10.83
C ASN A 88 -13.39 17.14 -9.81
N GLN A 89 -12.93 15.95 -10.20
CA GLN A 89 -12.88 14.75 -9.36
C GLN A 89 -11.51 14.68 -8.65
N MET A 90 -11.43 14.00 -7.51
CA MET A 90 -10.17 13.71 -6.84
C MET A 90 -9.90 12.20 -6.80
N ALA A 91 -8.63 11.82 -6.69
CA ALA A 91 -8.22 10.51 -6.20
C ALA A 91 -7.64 10.67 -4.79
N THR A 92 -8.12 9.88 -3.84
CA THR A 92 -7.53 9.77 -2.51
C THR A 92 -6.76 8.46 -2.43
N ALA A 93 -5.43 8.55 -2.28
CA ALA A 93 -4.58 7.43 -1.96
C ALA A 93 -4.41 7.32 -0.45
N VAL A 94 -4.52 6.11 0.08
CA VAL A 94 -4.34 5.79 1.49
C VAL A 94 -3.19 4.78 1.59
N SER A 95 -2.12 5.17 2.26
CA SER A 95 -1.04 4.26 2.65
C SER A 95 -1.39 3.67 4.00
N ALA A 96 -1.56 2.35 4.03
CA ALA A 96 -1.90 1.61 5.25
C ALA A 96 -0.75 0.73 5.73
N TYR A 97 -0.66 0.52 7.03
CA TYR A 97 0.14 -0.53 7.64
C TYR A 97 -0.67 -1.09 8.82
N ALA A 98 -1.47 -2.12 8.56
CA ALA A 98 -2.36 -2.65 9.58
C ALA A 98 -1.56 -3.37 10.69
N PRO A 99 -2.07 -3.38 11.93
CA PRO A 99 -1.48 -4.17 13.01
C PRO A 99 -1.33 -5.66 12.64
N ALA A 100 -0.32 -6.30 13.20
CA ALA A 100 -0.05 -7.71 12.99
C ALA A 100 -1.14 -8.59 13.62
N LEU A 101 -1.13 -9.89 13.32
CA LEU A 101 -2.15 -10.82 13.84
C LEU A 101 -2.15 -10.93 15.37
N ASP A 102 -0.97 -10.79 15.97
CA ASP A 102 -0.68 -10.87 17.40
C ASP A 102 -0.70 -9.50 18.10
N SER A 103 -0.98 -8.42 17.38
CA SER A 103 -1.25 -7.11 17.99
C SER A 103 -2.49 -7.15 18.88
N GLN A 104 -2.57 -6.22 19.83
CA GLN A 104 -3.73 -6.08 20.72
C GLN A 104 -5.00 -5.79 19.89
N ASP A 105 -6.14 -6.23 20.40
CA ASP A 105 -7.39 -6.05 19.68
C ASP A 105 -7.82 -4.57 19.64
N GLU A 106 -7.46 -3.79 20.66
CA GLU A 106 -7.64 -2.34 20.70
C GLU A 106 -6.90 -1.64 19.55
N ASP A 107 -5.69 -2.07 19.21
CA ASP A 107 -4.92 -1.50 18.09
C ASP A 107 -5.59 -1.82 16.75
N LYS A 108 -6.10 -3.05 16.59
CA LYS A 108 -6.82 -3.47 15.39
C LYS A 108 -8.12 -2.68 15.24
N GLU A 109 -8.88 -2.53 16.31
CA GLU A 109 -10.11 -1.74 16.32
C GLU A 109 -9.83 -0.28 15.99
N ALA A 110 -8.81 0.33 16.61
CA ALA A 110 -8.41 1.70 16.34
C ALA A 110 -7.98 1.90 14.88
N PHE A 111 -7.21 0.96 14.32
CA PHE A 111 -6.81 0.98 12.91
C PHE A 111 -8.03 0.95 11.98
N TYR A 112 -8.94 -0.02 12.16
CA TYR A 112 -10.09 -0.16 11.27
C TYR A 112 -11.12 0.96 11.45
N ALA A 113 -11.29 1.50 12.66
CA ALA A 113 -12.14 2.67 12.90
C ALA A 113 -11.59 3.92 12.21
N ALA A 114 -10.27 4.15 12.28
CA ALA A 114 -9.63 5.26 11.56
C ALA A 114 -9.75 5.09 10.05
N LEU A 115 -9.55 3.88 9.52
CA LEU A 115 -9.73 3.59 8.10
C LEU A 115 -11.18 3.83 7.66
N ASP A 116 -12.16 3.41 8.45
CA ASP A 116 -13.59 3.59 8.19
C ASP A 116 -13.97 5.07 8.09
N ASN A 117 -13.45 5.88 9.02
CA ASN A 117 -13.64 7.32 9.01
C ASN A 117 -13.04 7.98 7.76
N ILE A 118 -11.84 7.55 7.33
CA ILE A 118 -11.24 8.03 6.08
C ILE A 118 -12.14 7.70 4.89
N LEU A 119 -12.56 6.44 4.76
CA LEU A 119 -13.33 5.97 3.61
C LEU A 119 -14.72 6.62 3.53
N THR A 120 -15.39 6.80 4.67
CA THR A 120 -16.69 7.46 4.78
C THR A 120 -16.65 8.93 4.34
N ASN A 121 -15.55 9.63 4.63
CA ASN A 121 -15.39 11.04 4.28
C ASN A 121 -14.93 11.27 2.82
N ILE A 122 -14.53 10.23 2.08
CA ILE A 122 -14.18 10.38 0.67
C ILE A 122 -15.48 10.43 -0.14
N PRO A 123 -15.71 11.50 -0.94
CA PRO A 123 -16.88 11.59 -1.81
C PRO A 123 -17.08 10.32 -2.64
N LYS A 124 -18.33 9.90 -2.82
CA LYS A 124 -18.63 8.70 -3.62
C LYS A 124 -18.13 8.82 -5.04
N GLU A 125 -18.10 10.03 -5.60
CA GLU A 125 -17.54 10.28 -6.92
C GLU A 125 -16.03 10.25 -6.97
N ASP A 126 -15.32 10.50 -5.88
CA ASP A 126 -13.87 10.45 -5.87
C ASP A 126 -13.34 9.01 -5.95
N LYS A 127 -12.18 8.85 -6.58
CA LYS A 127 -11.47 7.57 -6.66
C LYS A 127 -10.77 7.27 -5.35
N VAL A 128 -10.71 5.99 -4.99
CA VAL A 128 -9.97 5.50 -3.82
C VAL A 128 -8.86 4.57 -4.28
N LEU A 129 -7.64 4.80 -3.78
CA LEU A 129 -6.49 3.91 -3.90
C LEU A 129 -6.04 3.52 -2.49
N LEU A 130 -6.52 2.39 -1.99
CA LEU A 130 -6.10 1.86 -0.69
C LEU A 130 -4.93 0.91 -0.92
N LEU A 131 -3.78 1.22 -0.33
CA LEU A 131 -2.49 0.64 -0.68
C LEU A 131 -1.79 0.03 0.53
N ARG A 132 -1.01 -1.01 0.23
CA ARG A 132 -0.02 -1.69 1.09
C ARG A 132 -0.58 -2.79 1.99
N ASP A 133 0.08 -2.99 3.13
CA ASP A 133 0.12 -4.17 3.97
C ASP A 133 -0.99 -4.11 5.01
N PHE A 134 -1.89 -5.08 4.90
CA PHE A 134 -3.00 -5.24 5.84
C PHE A 134 -2.77 -6.39 6.83
N ASN A 135 -1.59 -7.03 6.80
CA ASN A 135 -1.33 -8.26 7.55
C ASN A 135 -2.43 -9.33 7.35
N ALA A 136 -3.12 -9.23 6.21
CA ALA A 136 -4.36 -9.93 5.91
C ALA A 136 -4.10 -10.96 4.83
N ARG A 137 -4.46 -12.21 5.08
CA ARG A 137 -4.55 -13.25 4.04
C ARG A 137 -6.01 -13.43 3.74
N VAL A 138 -6.44 -13.14 2.52
CA VAL A 138 -7.86 -13.22 2.12
C VAL A 138 -8.26 -14.59 1.58
N GLY A 139 -7.29 -15.49 1.39
CA GLY A 139 -7.53 -16.86 0.93
C GLY A 139 -7.93 -16.96 -0.54
N LYS A 140 -8.50 -18.12 -0.92
CA LYS A 140 -8.90 -18.45 -2.31
C LYS A 140 -10.42 -18.42 -2.55
N ASP A 141 -11.21 -18.26 -1.49
CA ASP A 141 -12.66 -18.45 -1.56
C ASP A 141 -13.40 -17.24 -2.12
N HIS A 142 -13.23 -17.02 -3.41
CA HIS A 142 -13.93 -15.99 -4.16
C HIS A 142 -15.44 -16.25 -4.31
N LYS A 143 -15.94 -17.44 -3.96
CA LYS A 143 -17.37 -17.75 -4.10
C LYS A 143 -18.20 -17.03 -3.05
N VAL A 144 -17.64 -16.87 -1.84
CA VAL A 144 -18.25 -16.11 -0.74
C VAL A 144 -18.17 -14.60 -1.01
N TRP A 145 -17.02 -14.11 -1.50
CA TRP A 145 -16.74 -12.68 -1.66
C TRP A 145 -16.67 -12.23 -3.12
N LYS A 146 -17.67 -12.57 -3.95
CA LYS A 146 -17.63 -12.31 -5.40
C LYS A 146 -17.51 -10.84 -5.79
N ALA A 147 -18.10 -9.94 -5.00
CA ALA A 147 -18.05 -8.49 -5.25
C ALA A 147 -16.69 -7.88 -4.90
N THR A 148 -16.04 -8.42 -3.88
CA THR A 148 -14.85 -7.86 -3.23
C THR A 148 -13.54 -8.49 -3.70
N MET A 149 -13.58 -9.77 -4.12
CA MET A 149 -12.40 -10.55 -4.49
C MET A 149 -12.41 -11.01 -5.94
N GLY A 150 -11.21 -11.06 -6.53
CA GLY A 150 -10.97 -11.80 -7.77
C GLY A 150 -10.86 -13.32 -7.55
N LYS A 151 -10.99 -14.10 -8.63
CA LYS A 151 -10.94 -15.59 -8.62
C LYS A 151 -9.57 -16.18 -8.21
N GLU A 152 -8.53 -15.35 -8.08
CA GLU A 152 -7.13 -15.76 -8.09
C GLU A 152 -6.41 -15.62 -6.73
N GLY A 153 -7.17 -15.71 -5.63
CA GLY A 153 -6.65 -15.58 -4.27
C GLY A 153 -5.53 -16.59 -3.91
N VAL A 154 -4.86 -16.39 -2.77
CA VAL A 154 -3.69 -17.18 -2.34
C VAL A 154 -3.83 -17.61 -0.89
N GLY A 155 -3.45 -18.86 -0.62
CA GLY A 155 -3.43 -19.41 0.74
C GLY A 155 -4.80 -19.56 1.38
N ASN A 156 -4.80 -19.59 2.72
CA ASN A 156 -6.00 -19.65 3.55
C ASN A 156 -6.27 -18.26 4.14
N ILE A 157 -7.55 -17.99 4.38
CA ILE A 157 -7.98 -16.76 5.03
C ILE A 157 -7.51 -16.73 6.50
N ASN A 158 -7.14 -15.55 7.02
CA ASN A 158 -6.90 -15.31 8.45
C ASN A 158 -7.91 -14.30 9.02
N SER A 159 -7.87 -14.05 10.33
CA SER A 159 -8.78 -13.11 11.02
C SER A 159 -8.74 -11.70 10.39
N ASN A 160 -7.55 -11.14 10.19
CA ASN A 160 -7.38 -9.84 9.50
C ASN A 160 -7.97 -9.87 8.08
N GLY A 161 -7.87 -11.01 7.37
CA GLY A 161 -8.46 -11.22 6.06
C GLY A 161 -9.98 -11.15 6.07
N VAL A 162 -10.63 -11.69 7.10
CA VAL A 162 -12.10 -11.58 7.25
C VAL A 162 -12.48 -10.12 7.45
N VAL A 163 -11.81 -9.40 8.36
CA VAL A 163 -12.11 -8.00 8.66
C VAL A 163 -11.89 -7.10 7.43
N LEU A 164 -10.77 -7.30 6.71
CA LEU A 164 -10.49 -6.55 5.49
C LEU A 164 -11.57 -6.77 4.42
N LEU A 165 -12.04 -8.00 4.23
CA LEU A 165 -13.07 -8.31 3.24
C LEU A 165 -14.43 -7.72 3.62
N SER A 166 -14.80 -7.77 4.90
CA SER A 166 -16.00 -7.10 5.41
C SER A 166 -15.93 -5.60 5.16
N LYS A 167 -14.82 -4.94 5.52
CA LYS A 167 -14.62 -3.51 5.29
C LYS A 167 -14.64 -3.14 3.81
N CYS A 168 -14.07 -3.98 2.94
CA CYS A 168 -14.14 -3.74 1.52
C CYS A 168 -15.57 -3.90 0.99
N ALA A 169 -16.36 -4.84 1.50
CA ALA A 169 -17.78 -4.97 1.13
C ALA A 169 -18.61 -3.78 1.61
N GLU A 170 -18.38 -3.28 2.83
CA GLU A 170 -19.06 -2.11 3.41
C GLU A 170 -18.83 -0.82 2.60
N HIS A 171 -17.63 -0.64 2.02
CA HIS A 171 -17.22 0.57 1.32
C HIS A 171 -17.22 0.47 -0.22
N ASP A 172 -17.86 -0.56 -0.78
CA ASP A 172 -17.88 -0.86 -2.22
C ASP A 172 -16.47 -0.92 -2.84
N LEU A 173 -15.53 -1.55 -2.14
CA LEU A 173 -14.15 -1.72 -2.55
C LEU A 173 -13.89 -3.12 -3.09
N VAL A 174 -12.94 -3.22 -4.00
CA VAL A 174 -12.49 -4.47 -4.61
C VAL A 174 -10.97 -4.58 -4.51
N ILE A 175 -10.50 -5.74 -4.04
CA ILE A 175 -9.09 -6.09 -4.10
C ILE A 175 -8.73 -6.30 -5.57
N THR A 176 -7.79 -5.50 -6.07
CA THR A 176 -7.43 -5.56 -7.48
C THR A 176 -6.86 -6.92 -7.84
N LYS A 177 -7.33 -7.45 -8.96
CA LYS A 177 -6.94 -8.77 -9.43
C LYS A 177 -5.47 -8.74 -9.86
N GLN A 178 -4.73 -9.73 -9.42
CA GLN A 178 -3.42 -10.01 -9.99
C GLN A 178 -3.61 -10.65 -11.36
N GLU A 179 -3.72 -9.83 -12.40
CA GLU A 179 -3.89 -10.31 -13.76
C GLU A 179 -2.56 -10.74 -14.35
N ILE A 180 -2.14 -11.95 -13.98
CA ILE A 180 -1.17 -12.66 -14.80
C ILE A 180 -1.75 -14.03 -15.08
N SER A 181 -1.86 -14.35 -16.36
CA SER A 181 -2.05 -15.69 -16.92
C SER A 181 -1.02 -16.73 -16.43
N SER A 182 -0.04 -16.31 -15.63
CA SER A 182 0.96 -17.15 -15.00
C SER A 182 0.37 -17.78 -13.74
N LYS A 183 0.11 -19.09 -13.82
CA LYS A 183 -0.15 -20.01 -12.69
C LYS A 183 0.90 -19.98 -11.56
N ARG A 184 1.92 -19.12 -11.64
CA ARG A 184 3.05 -19.07 -10.70
C ARG A 184 2.77 -18.09 -9.56
N ASN A 185 2.72 -18.62 -8.33
CA ASN A 185 2.52 -17.86 -7.09
C ASN A 185 3.52 -16.71 -6.87
N LYS A 186 4.71 -16.76 -7.48
CA LYS A 186 5.74 -15.73 -7.28
C LYS A 186 5.31 -14.31 -7.66
N PHE A 187 4.37 -14.16 -8.59
CA PHE A 187 3.84 -12.85 -8.97
C PHE A 187 2.58 -12.45 -8.17
N LYS A 188 2.17 -13.31 -7.24
CA LYS A 188 0.96 -13.13 -6.43
C LYS A 188 1.24 -12.82 -4.98
N THR A 189 2.39 -13.24 -4.48
CA THR A 189 2.77 -13.12 -3.08
C THR A 189 3.71 -11.95 -2.86
N SER A 190 3.50 -11.24 -1.76
CA SER A 190 4.25 -10.06 -1.39
C SER A 190 5.24 -10.29 -0.27
N TRP A 191 4.97 -11.15 0.73
CA TRP A 191 5.83 -11.28 1.91
C TRP A 191 6.39 -12.70 2.08
N MET A 192 7.65 -12.82 2.51
CA MET A 192 8.30 -14.10 2.83
C MET A 192 8.38 -14.30 4.33
N HIS A 193 7.71 -15.33 4.86
CA HIS A 193 7.77 -15.62 6.29
C HIS A 193 9.21 -16.00 6.71
N PRO A 194 9.77 -15.38 7.77
CA PRO A 194 11.19 -15.53 8.13
C PRO A 194 11.64 -16.95 8.45
N ARG A 195 10.78 -17.78 9.06
CA ARG A 195 11.10 -19.14 9.52
C ARG A 195 10.84 -20.21 8.45
N PRO A 196 9.59 -20.46 8.01
CA PRO A 196 9.30 -21.49 7.01
C PRO A 196 9.68 -21.08 5.58
N LYS A 197 10.13 -19.83 5.35
CA LYS A 197 10.50 -19.28 4.03
C LYS A 197 9.39 -19.42 2.97
N CYS A 198 8.14 -19.47 3.40
CA CYS A 198 6.99 -19.52 2.52
C CYS A 198 6.47 -18.12 2.21
N TRP A 199 5.92 -17.96 1.01
CA TRP A 199 5.44 -16.68 0.51
C TRP A 199 3.94 -16.51 0.73
N HIS A 200 3.53 -15.33 1.20
CA HIS A 200 2.15 -14.96 1.44
C HIS A 200 1.78 -13.68 0.70
N LEU A 201 0.48 -13.48 0.48
CA LEU A 201 -0.08 -12.22 -0.01
C LEU A 201 -0.68 -11.49 1.19
N ILE A 202 -0.09 -10.34 1.53
CA ILE A 202 -0.56 -9.44 2.61
C ILE A 202 -0.57 -7.96 2.18
N ASP A 203 0.14 -7.64 1.10
CA ASP A 203 0.12 -6.31 0.47
C ASP A 203 -0.90 -6.26 -0.66
N TYR A 204 -1.75 -5.24 -0.64
CA TYR A 204 -2.84 -5.10 -1.59
C TYR A 204 -2.86 -3.72 -2.25
N VAL A 205 -3.44 -3.71 -3.46
CA VAL A 205 -3.98 -2.50 -4.09
C VAL A 205 -5.48 -2.71 -4.16
N ILE A 206 -6.23 -1.82 -3.52
CA ILE A 206 -7.68 -1.90 -3.35
C ILE A 206 -8.28 -0.61 -3.91
N VAL A 207 -9.35 -0.74 -4.70
CA VAL A 207 -10.00 0.37 -5.39
C VAL A 207 -11.50 0.30 -5.23
N ARG A 208 -12.23 1.38 -5.54
CA ARG A 208 -13.69 1.29 -5.64
C ARG A 208 -14.09 0.31 -6.74
N ALA A 209 -15.14 -0.47 -6.49
CA ALA A 209 -15.67 -1.45 -7.43
C ALA A 209 -16.02 -0.82 -8.79
N LYS A 210 -16.60 0.40 -8.78
CA LYS A 210 -16.93 1.14 -10.01
C LYS A 210 -15.71 1.57 -10.84
N ASP A 211 -14.56 1.74 -10.19
CA ASP A 211 -13.30 2.18 -10.80
C ASP A 211 -12.40 1.00 -11.19
N ARG A 212 -12.85 -0.24 -10.99
CA ARG A 212 -12.09 -1.46 -11.32
C ARG A 212 -11.56 -1.47 -12.75
N LYS A 213 -12.32 -0.92 -13.71
CA LYS A 213 -11.94 -0.83 -15.12
C LYS A 213 -10.69 0.02 -15.38
N ASP A 214 -10.34 0.90 -14.45
CA ASP A 214 -9.14 1.73 -14.56
C ASP A 214 -7.88 0.91 -14.26
N VAL A 215 -8.02 -0.24 -13.60
CA VAL A 215 -6.91 -1.13 -13.25
C VAL A 215 -6.60 -2.06 -14.42
N LYS A 216 -5.42 -1.91 -15.01
CA LYS A 216 -4.96 -2.74 -16.12
C LYS A 216 -4.33 -4.03 -15.63
N ILE A 217 -3.45 -3.95 -14.64
CA ILE A 217 -2.76 -5.11 -14.09
C ILE A 217 -2.23 -4.78 -12.70
N THR A 218 -2.38 -5.71 -11.76
CA THR A 218 -1.68 -5.71 -10.47
C THR A 218 -0.76 -6.92 -10.41
N ARG A 219 0.46 -6.79 -9.91
CA ARG A 219 1.37 -7.93 -9.71
C ARG A 219 2.48 -7.66 -8.71
N ALA A 220 2.99 -8.72 -8.07
CA ALA A 220 4.25 -8.65 -7.35
C ALA A 220 5.43 -8.58 -8.33
N MET A 221 6.34 -7.64 -8.09
CA MET A 221 7.56 -7.45 -8.87
C MET A 221 8.64 -8.39 -8.31
N THR A 222 9.06 -9.37 -9.13
CA THR A 222 10.15 -10.29 -8.79
C THR A 222 11.48 -9.72 -9.24
N GLY A 223 12.53 -9.80 -8.42
CA GLY A 223 13.87 -9.30 -8.76
C GLY A 223 14.20 -7.91 -8.21
N ALA A 224 13.40 -7.41 -7.25
CA ALA A 224 13.72 -6.25 -6.41
C ALA A 224 14.45 -6.68 -5.11
N ASP A 225 15.20 -7.78 -5.18
CA ASP A 225 15.80 -8.45 -4.02
C ASP A 225 16.91 -7.58 -3.38
N ASP A 226 17.39 -6.57 -4.12
CA ASP A 226 18.42 -5.60 -3.70
C ASP A 226 17.93 -4.62 -2.60
N CYS A 227 16.64 -4.59 -2.28
CA CYS A 227 16.06 -3.71 -1.24
C CYS A 227 16.19 -4.25 0.19
N TRP A 228 16.80 -5.43 0.39
CA TRP A 228 17.01 -6.03 1.73
C TRP A 228 15.73 -6.15 2.56
N THR A 229 14.61 -6.46 1.90
CA THR A 229 13.30 -6.64 2.53
C THR A 229 12.78 -8.05 2.25
N ASP A 230 12.00 -8.56 3.20
CA ASP A 230 11.19 -9.76 3.06
C ASP A 230 9.89 -9.52 2.27
N HIS A 231 9.63 -8.27 1.86
CA HIS A 231 8.53 -7.89 0.97
C HIS A 231 8.95 -7.72 -0.49
N ARG A 232 8.02 -8.01 -1.40
CA ARG A 232 8.05 -7.64 -2.82
C ARG A 232 7.13 -6.48 -3.05
N LEU A 233 7.57 -5.55 -3.89
CA LEU A 233 6.74 -4.46 -4.36
C LEU A 233 5.53 -5.01 -5.13
N ILE A 234 4.31 -4.68 -4.67
CA ILE A 234 3.10 -4.85 -5.45
C ILE A 234 2.91 -3.63 -6.35
N HIS A 235 2.89 -3.86 -7.65
CA HIS A 235 2.78 -2.83 -8.67
C HIS A 235 1.43 -2.96 -9.38
N SER A 236 0.65 -1.87 -9.38
CA SER A 236 -0.57 -1.74 -10.16
C SER A 236 -0.41 -0.69 -11.25
N ILE A 237 -0.74 -1.05 -12.49
CA ILE A 237 -0.81 -0.13 -13.63
C ILE A 237 -2.26 0.30 -13.80
N MET A 238 -2.50 1.60 -13.79
CA MET A 238 -3.84 2.17 -13.83
C MET A 238 -3.97 3.27 -14.89
N THR A 239 -5.19 3.51 -15.36
CA THR A 239 -5.51 4.62 -16.28
C THR A 239 -6.30 5.66 -15.51
N ILE A 240 -5.60 6.70 -15.07
CA ILE A 240 -6.18 7.83 -14.32
C ILE A 240 -5.92 9.12 -15.09
N ARG A 241 -6.95 9.94 -15.23
CA ARG A 241 -6.91 11.20 -16.00
C ARG A 241 -6.66 12.38 -15.06
N LEU A 242 -5.45 12.91 -15.07
CA LEU A 242 -5.06 14.05 -14.24
C LEU A 242 -5.60 15.37 -14.81
N MET A 243 -5.89 16.33 -13.93
CA MET A 243 -6.24 17.70 -14.35
C MET A 243 -5.06 18.33 -15.10
N HIS A 244 -5.31 19.00 -16.23
CA HIS A 244 -4.29 19.74 -16.97
C HIS A 244 -3.71 20.91 -16.17
#